data_AF-A0A2Z5X2J9-F1
#
_entry.id   AF-A0A2Z5X2J9-F1
#
_cell.length_a   1.000
_cell.length_b   1.000
_cell.length_c   1.000
_cell.angle_alpha   90.00
_cell.angle_beta   90.00
_cell.angle_gamma   90.00
#
_symmetry.space_group_name_H-M   'P 1'
#
loop_
_entity.id
_entity.type
_entity.pdbx_description
1 polymer ?
#
loop_
_entity_poly.entity_id
_entity_poly.type
_entity_poly.pdbx_seq_one_letter_code
_entity_poly.pdbx_strand_id
1 'polypeptide(L)' 'MKRKHGESKPQPVLLITSTGCNDKIWIHYDGIEDSVTEDLVAAGVPKEKIVLGFYPPDVRVHTGYAVV' A
#
# COMPACT_ATOMS: atom_id res chain seq x y z
N MET A 1 18.53 -14.59 -31.27
CA MET A 1 18.00 -14.63 -29.89
C MET A 1 18.05 -13.21 -29.32
N LYS A 2 16.92 -12.49 -29.29
CA LYS A 2 16.83 -11.11 -28.80
C LYS A 2 16.32 -11.17 -27.35
N ARG A 3 17.13 -10.72 -26.39
CA ARG A 3 16.71 -10.53 -24.99
C ARG A 3 15.60 -9.47 -25.00
N LYS A 4 14.36 -9.86 -24.68
CA LYS A 4 13.21 -8.96 -24.63
C LYS A 4 13.21 -8.26 -23.28
N HIS A 5 13.25 -6.93 -23.37
CA HIS A 5 12.76 -5.93 -22.41
C HIS A 5 13.13 -6.14 -20.93
N GLY A 6 14.05 -5.28 -20.47
CA GLY A 6 14.15 -4.93 -19.06
C GLY A 6 12.94 -4.14 -18.63
N GLU A 7 11.84 -4.84 -18.36
CA GLU A 7 10.83 -4.37 -17.42
C GLU A 7 11.23 -4.97 -16.07
N SER A 8 11.98 -4.20 -15.28
CA SER A 8 11.93 -4.41 -13.83
C SER A 8 10.47 -4.24 -13.46
N LYS A 9 9.77 -5.32 -13.12
CA LYS A 9 8.47 -5.19 -12.44
C LYS A 9 8.69 -4.15 -11.34
N PRO A 10 7.86 -3.09 -11.27
CA PRO A 10 8.02 -2.11 -10.21
C PRO A 10 8.11 -2.88 -8.88
N GLN A 11 8.98 -2.46 -7.99
CA GLN A 11 8.99 -3.03 -6.64
C GLN A 11 7.85 -2.33 -5.89
N PRO A 12 7.18 -2.95 -4.90
CA PRO A 12 6.15 -2.26 -4.12
C PRO A 12 6.75 -1.01 -3.47
N VAL A 13 6.31 0.16 -3.93
CA VAL A 13 6.74 1.43 -3.35
C VAL A 13 5.81 1.72 -2.18
N LEU A 14 6.24 1.35 -0.98
CA LEU A 14 5.62 1.81 0.26
C LEU A 14 5.89 3.31 0.40
N LEU A 15 4.91 4.16 0.07
CA LEU A 15 5.03 5.58 0.28
C LEU A 15 4.57 5.91 1.70
N ILE A 16 5.53 6.07 2.61
CA ILE A 16 5.26 6.55 3.97
C ILE A 16 5.21 8.07 3.91
N THR A 17 4.00 8.65 3.89
CA THR A 17 3.81 10.10 4.00
C THR A 17 3.50 10.46 5.45
N SER A 18 4.48 10.93 6.23
CA SER A 18 4.18 11.63 7.48
C SER A 18 3.86 13.09 7.16
N THR A 19 2.58 13.42 7.06
CA THR A 19 2.12 14.81 6.94
C THR A 19 1.80 15.33 8.34
N GLY A 20 2.84 15.62 9.15
CA GLY A 20 2.88 16.46 10.37
C GLY A 20 1.77 16.38 11.44
N CYS A 21 0.77 15.53 11.25
CA CYS A 21 -0.53 15.50 11.91
C CYS A 21 -1.26 14.16 11.65
N ASN A 22 -1.01 13.51 10.51
CA ASN A 22 -1.63 12.22 10.16
C ASN A 22 -0.58 11.22 9.68
N ASP A 23 0.08 10.54 10.63
CA ASP A 23 1.00 9.43 10.34
C ASP A 23 0.23 8.25 9.72
N LYS A 24 -0.02 8.34 8.42
CA LYS A 24 -0.68 7.31 7.62
C LYS A 24 0.29 6.74 6.59
N ILE A 25 0.30 5.43 6.50
CA ILE A 25 1.07 4.62 5.56
C ILE A 25 0.21 4.41 4.34
N TRP A 26 0.66 4.85 3.17
CA TRP A 26 -0.07 4.66 1.92
C TRP A 26 0.51 3.49 1.13
N ILE A 27 -0.35 2.51 0.85
CA ILE A 27 0.00 1.36 0.03
C ILE A 27 -0.55 1.62 -1.37
N HIS A 28 0.35 1.79 -2.32
CA HIS A 28 0.03 1.84 -3.75
C HIS A 28 0.44 0.49 -4.34
N TYR A 29 -0.52 -0.23 -4.94
CA TYR A 29 -0.39 -1.63 -5.32
C TYR A 29 0.72 -1.86 -6.36
N ASP A 30 1.54 -2.89 -6.13
CA ASP A 30 2.42 -3.51 -7.12
C ASP A 30 2.24 -5.04 -7.01
N GLY A 31 1.41 -5.59 -7.90
CA GLY A 31 1.41 -6.94 -8.50
C GLY A 31 1.79 -8.22 -7.73
N ILE A 32 2.09 -8.21 -6.43
CA ILE A 32 2.45 -9.39 -5.65
C ILE A 32 1.28 -9.71 -4.73
N GLU A 33 0.79 -10.96 -4.82
CA GLU A 33 -0.37 -11.45 -4.07
C GLU A 33 -0.16 -11.44 -2.55
N ASP A 34 1.09 -11.35 -2.08
CA ASP A 34 1.41 -11.27 -0.66
C ASP A 34 1.12 -9.87 -0.10
N SER A 35 0.07 -9.82 0.70
CA SER A 35 -0.52 -8.62 1.25
C SER A 35 0.37 -7.96 2.29
N VAL A 36 1.21 -7.00 1.89
CA VAL A 36 2.01 -6.13 2.78
C VAL A 36 1.21 -5.50 3.94
N THR A 37 -0.12 -5.42 3.79
CA THR A 37 -1.03 -5.00 4.86
C THR A 37 -0.99 -5.92 6.08
N GLU A 38 -0.83 -7.23 5.90
CA GLU A 38 -0.78 -8.20 7.00
C GLU A 38 0.54 -8.10 7.76
N ASP A 39 1.66 -7.95 7.06
CA ASP A 39 2.97 -7.70 7.67
C ASP A 39 2.98 -6.42 8.50
N LEU A 40 2.37 -5.33 8.00
CA LEU A 40 2.27 -4.07 8.74
C LEU A 40 1.43 -4.24 10.02
N VAL A 41 0.32 -4.97 9.96
CA VAL A 41 -0.50 -5.27 11.13
C VAL A 41 0.25 -6.16 12.11
N ALA A 42 0.97 -7.18 11.63
CA ALA A 42 1.82 -8.05 12.44
C ALA A 42 2.98 -7.30 13.10
N ALA A 43 3.52 -6.28 12.43
CA ALA A 43 4.53 -5.36 12.96
C ALA A 43 3.97 -4.34 13.98
N GLY A 44 2.65 -4.38 14.25
CA GLY A 44 1.99 -3.52 15.24
C GLY A 44 1.46 -2.21 14.68
N VAL A 45 1.39 -2.04 13.36
CA VAL A 45 0.76 -0.86 12.75
C VAL A 45 -0.77 -1.05 12.79
N PRO A 46 -1.53 -0.15 13.43
CA PRO A 46 -2.98 -0.23 13.43
C PRO A 46 -3.53 0.00 12.01
N LYS A 47 -4.57 -0.75 11.63
CA LYS A 47 -5.21 -0.66 10.30
C LYS A 47 -5.69 0.76 9.95
N GLU A 48 -6.07 1.53 10.95
CA GLU A 48 -6.51 2.93 10.86
C GLU A 48 -5.39 3.90 10.43
N LYS A 49 -4.14 3.46 10.48
CA LYS A 49 -2.98 4.17 9.95
C LYS A 49 -2.56 3.68 8.58
N ILE A 50 -3.20 2.66 8.02
CA ILE A 50 -2.82 2.08 6.72
C ILE A 50 -3.89 2.48 5.71
N VAL A 51 -3.54 3.25 4.68
CA VAL A 51 -4.44 3.64 3.58
C VAL A 51 -4.14 2.76 2.37
N LEU A 52 -5.17 2.08 1.87
CA LEU A 52 -5.11 1.37 0.59
C LEU A 52 -5.29 2.37 -0.57
N GLY A 53 -4.20 3.04 -0.92
CA GLY A 53 -4.17 4.11 -1.91
C GLY A 53 -4.58 3.67 -3.32
N PHE A 54 -4.48 2.38 -3.62
CA PHE A 54 -4.92 1.80 -4.90
C PHE A 54 -6.44 1.67 -5.05
N TYR A 55 -7.20 1.67 -3.95
CA TYR A 55 -8.65 1.74 -4.02
C TYR A 55 -9.13 3.18 -4.14
N PRO A 56 -10.20 3.45 -4.90
CA PRO A 56 -10.87 4.74 -4.88
C PRO A 56 -11.48 5.03 -3.50
N PRO A 57 -11.64 6.30 -3.10
CA PRO A 57 -12.09 6.68 -1.75
C PRO A 57 -13.38 5.98 -1.30
N ASP A 58 -14.37 5.87 -2.20
CA ASP A 58 -15.66 5.23 -1.93
C ASP A 58 -15.56 3.72 -1.66
N VAL A 59 -14.48 3.07 -2.08
CA VAL A 59 -14.23 1.65 -1.80
C VAL A 59 -13.50 1.48 -0.48
N ARG A 60 -12.65 2.44 -0.09
CA ARG A 60 -11.81 2.34 1.12
C ARG A 60 -12.64 2.14 2.39
N VAL A 61 -13.82 2.77 2.47
CA VAL A 61 -14.75 2.63 3.62
C VAL A 61 -15.19 1.19 3.88
N HIS A 62 -15.12 0.32 2.87
CA HIS A 62 -15.51 -1.10 2.97
C HIS A 62 -14.32 -2.03 3.26
N THR A 63 -13.09 -1.52 3.29
CA THR A 63 -11.89 -2.36 3.42
C THR A 63 -11.45 -2.59 4.88
N GLY A 64 -12.00 -1.82 5.83
CA GLY A 64 -11.59 -1.87 7.24
C GLY A 64 -10.21 -1.28 7.52
N TYR A 65 -9.65 -0.56 6.56
CA TYR A 65 -8.40 0.21 6.65
C TYR A 65 -8.71 1.71 6.70
N ALA A 66 -7.67 2.54 6.81
CA ALA A 66 -7.81 3.98 6.91
C ALA A 66 -8.50 4.58 5.67
N VAL A 67 -9.52 5.40 5.93
CA VAL A 67 -10.16 6.28 4.97
C VAL A 67 -9.57 7.68 5.17
N VAL A 68 -9.41 8.43 4.08
CA VAL A 68 -8.77 9.76 4.03
C VAL A 68 -9.60 10.64 3.13
#